data_AF-A0A139XAI5-F1
#
_entry.id   AF-A0A139XAI5-F1
#
_cell.length_a   1.000
_cell.length_b   1.000
_cell.length_c   1.000
_cell.angle_alpha   90.00
_cell.angle_beta   90.00
_cell.angle_gamma   90.00
#
_symmetry.space_group_name_H-M   'P 1'
#
loop_
_entity.id
_entity.type
_entity.pdbx_description
1 polymer ?
#
loop_
_entity_poly.entity_id
_entity_poly.type
_entity_poly.pdbx_seq_one_letter_code
_entity_poly.pdbx_strand_id
1 'polypeptide(L)' 'MELVSLILVVGYGLGLWKFWNGFDRTNFQRSLPNRLSLALMWPVLFSTSKSYRQNFRKALKG' A
#
# COMPACT_ATOMS: atom_id res chain seq x y z
N MET A 1 -0.42 -21.01 15.18
CA MET A 1 -0.74 -20.70 13.77
C MET A 1 -1.73 -19.54 13.62
N GLU A 2 -2.67 -19.35 14.54
CA GLU A 2 -3.70 -18.30 14.40
C GLU A 2 -3.17 -16.86 14.48
N LEU A 3 -2.20 -16.60 15.36
CA LEU A 3 -1.71 -15.25 15.62
C LEU A 3 -0.91 -14.65 14.46
N VAL A 4 -0.08 -15.45 13.78
CA VAL A 4 0.72 -15.00 12.63
C VAL A 4 -0.18 -14.66 11.45
N SER A 5 -1.17 -15.51 11.16
CA SER A 5 -2.16 -15.24 10.12
C SER A 5 -2.98 -13.98 10.43
N LEU A 6 -3.38 -13.78 11.68
CA LEU A 6 -4.07 -12.55 12.11
C LEU A 6 -3.21 -11.31 11.87
N ILE A 7 -1.93 -11.33 12.28
CA ILE A 7 -0.99 -10.23 12.06
C ILE A 7 -0.82 -9.93 10.57
N LEU A 8 -0.73 -10.97 9.72
CA LEU A 8 -0.60 -10.80 8.28
C LEU A 8 -1.85 -10.17 7.66
N VAL A 9 -3.04 -10.62 8.05
CA VAL A 9 -4.31 -10.07 7.55
C VAL A 9 -4.49 -8.62 8.00
N VAL A 10 -4.26 -8.35 9.28
CA VAL A 10 -4.35 -7.00 9.83
C VAL A 10 -3.30 -6.08 9.20
N GLY A 11 -2.05 -6.54 9.08
CA GLY A 11 -0.98 -5.81 8.42
C GLY A 11 -1.29 -5.50 6.96
N TYR A 12 -1.77 -6.49 6.20
CA TYR A 12 -2.22 -6.35 4.82
C TYR A 12 -3.33 -5.30 4.69
N GLY A 13 -4.39 -5.43 5.49
CA GLY A 13 -5.53 -4.52 5.47
C GLY A 13 -5.16 -3.09 5.87
N LEU A 14 -4.35 -2.91 6.91
CA LEU A 14 -3.89 -1.59 7.34
C LEU A 14 -3.02 -0.91 6.28
N GLY A 15 -2.10 -1.65 5.65
CA GLY A 15 -1.27 -1.14 4.56
C GLY A 15 -2.11 -0.70 3.36
N LEU A 16 -3.06 -1.55 2.96
CA LEU A 16 -4.01 -1.29 1.88
C LEU A 16 -4.83 -0.01 2.16
N TRP A 17 -5.45 0.08 3.33
CA TRP A 17 -6.32 1.19 3.71
C TRP A 17 -5.56 2.52 3.77
N LYS A 18 -4.41 2.55 4.45
CA LYS A 18 -3.60 3.78 4.55
C LYS A 18 -3.08 4.23 3.19
N PHE A 19 -2.59 3.29 2.36
CA PHE A 19 -2.14 3.62 1.02
C PHE A 19 -3.26 4.15 0.14
N TRP A 20 -4.45 3.53 0.20
CA TRP A 20 -5.62 3.94 -0.55
C TRP A 20 -6.07 5.37 -0.21
N ASN A 21 -6.16 5.71 1.08
CA ASN A 21 -6.56 7.04 1.53
C ASN A 21 -5.52 8.11 1.19
N GLY A 22 -4.23 7.77 1.26
CA GLY A 22 -3.13 8.69 0.96
C GLY A 22 -2.69 8.73 -0.50
N PHE A 23 -3.32 7.96 -1.39
CA PHE A 23 -2.85 7.75 -2.75
C PHE A 23 -2.68 9.06 -3.56
N ASP A 24 -3.50 10.07 -3.29
CA ASP A 24 -3.46 11.34 -4.01
C ASP A 24 -2.20 12.18 -3.73
N ARG A 25 -1.45 11.83 -2.67
CA ARG A 25 -0.15 12.41 -2.29
C ARG A 25 1.03 11.68 -2.94
N THR A 26 0.77 10.59 -3.65
CA THR A 26 1.79 9.87 -4.42
C THR A 26 2.06 10.57 -5.75
N ASN A 27 3.17 10.19 -6.40
CA ASN A 27 3.49 10.63 -7.75
C ASN A 27 2.90 9.68 -8.82
N PHE A 28 2.02 8.74 -8.45
CA PHE A 28 1.41 7.83 -9.41
C PHE A 28 0.30 8.52 -10.20
N GLN A 29 0.02 8.01 -11.40
CA GLN A 29 -1.11 8.48 -12.19
C GLN A 29 -2.42 8.24 -11.41
N ARG A 30 -3.21 9.31 -11.26
CA ARG A 30 -4.50 9.29 -10.56
C ARG A 30 -5.57 8.65 -11.45
N SER A 31 -5.62 7.32 -11.43
CA SER A 31 -6.70 6.56 -12.04
C SER A 31 -7.12 5.42 -11.11
N LEU A 32 -8.40 5.06 -11.17
CA LEU A 32 -8.99 4.01 -10.34
C LEU A 32 -8.28 2.65 -10.55
N PRO A 33 -7.99 2.21 -11.78
CA PRO A 33 -7.25 0.97 -12.02
C PRO A 33 -5.84 1.01 -11.41
N ASN A 34 -5.14 2.15 -11.52
CA ASN A 34 -3.78 2.31 -10.99
C ASN A 34 -3.76 2.36 -9.46
N ARG A 35 -4.72 3.05 -8.83
CA ARG A 35 -4.89 3.03 -7.38
C ARG A 35 -5.16 1.61 -6.87
N LEU A 36 -6.07 0.89 -7.52
CA LEU A 36 -6.45 -0.46 -7.12
C LEU A 36 -5.29 -1.46 -7.26
N SER A 37 -4.61 -1.49 -8.40
CA SER A 37 -3.49 -2.40 -8.63
C SER A 37 -2.35 -2.13 -7.65
N LEU A 38 -1.94 -0.86 -7.51
CA LEU A 38 -0.86 -0.46 -6.62
C LEU A 38 -1.19 -0.69 -5.14
N ALA A 39 -2.45 -0.52 -4.73
CA ALA A 39 -2.88 -0.79 -3.37
C ALA A 39 -2.88 -2.31 -3.08
N LEU A 40 -3.49 -3.14 -3.94
CA LEU A 40 -3.57 -4.58 -3.70
C LEU A 40 -2.20 -5.26 -3.71
N MET A 41 -1.31 -4.81 -4.58
CA MET A 41 0.05 -5.35 -4.74
C MET A 41 1.06 -4.77 -3.75
N TRP A 42 0.60 -4.02 -2.73
CA TRP A 42 1.50 -3.28 -1.86
C TRP A 42 2.60 -4.09 -1.18
N PRO A 43 2.40 -5.33 -0.66
CA PRO A 43 3.45 -6.03 0.07
C PRO A 43 4.61 -6.41 -0.84
N VAL A 44 4.28 -6.84 -2.06
CA VAL A 44 5.25 -7.19 -3.10
C VAL A 44 5.99 -5.94 -3.55
N LEU A 45 5.26 -4.89 -3.94
CA LEU A 45 5.87 -3.66 -4.45
C LEU A 45 6.68 -2.91 -3.38
N PHE A 46 6.27 -2.97 -2.12
CA PHE A 46 7.03 -2.42 -1.00
C PHE A 46 8.36 -3.16 -0.80
N SER A 47 8.39 -4.47 -1.01
CA SER A 47 9.61 -5.27 -0.87
C SER A 47 10.54 -5.11 -2.08
N THR A 48 10.00 -5.04 -3.29
CA THR A 48 10.78 -5.09 -4.55
C THR A 48 11.13 -3.72 -5.15
N SER A 49 10.35 -2.67 -4.87
CA SER A 49 10.51 -1.37 -5.56
C SER A 49 10.84 -0.22 -4.61
N LYS A 50 12.01 0.39 -4.80
CA LYS A 50 12.43 1.60 -4.06
C LYS A 50 11.49 2.78 -4.33
N SER A 51 11.08 2.97 -5.58
CA SER A 51 10.15 4.04 -5.98
C SER A 51 8.78 3.86 -5.32
N TYR A 52 8.28 2.61 -5.28
CA TYR A 52 7.03 2.31 -4.60
C TYR A 52 7.12 2.61 -3.10
N ARG A 53 8.18 2.18 -2.40
CA ARG A 53 8.38 2.48 -0.97
C ARG A 53 8.35 3.98 -0.67
N GLN A 54 8.98 4.79 -1.51
CA GLN A 54 8.97 6.25 -1.36
C GLN A 54 7.55 6.82 -1.47
N ASN A 55 6.78 6.39 -2.48
CA ASN A 55 5.40 6.80 -2.67
C ASN A 55 4.48 6.26 -1.56
N PHE A 56 4.68 5.04 -1.11
CA PHE A 56 3.96 4.45 0.01
C PHE A 56 4.13 5.30 1.27
N ARG A 57 5.37 5.70 1.59
CA ARG A 57 5.64 6.62 2.70
C ARG A 57 4.97 7.99 2.53
N LYS A 58 4.82 8.50 1.30
CA LYS A 58 4.05 9.74 1.05
C LYS A 58 2.57 9.54 1.36
N ALA A 59 1.99 8.42 0.94
CA ALA A 59 0.60 8.08 1.25
C ALA A 59 0.37 7.93 2.76
N LEU A 60 1.33 7.37 3.51
CA LEU A 60 1.23 7.21 4.97
C LEU A 60 1.28 8.51 5.77
N LYS A 61 1.75 9.62 5.18
CA LYS A 61 1.71 10.94 5.84
C LYS A 61 0.29 11.54 5.87
N GLY A 62 -0.69 10.79 5.33
CA GLY A 62 -2.14 10.94 5.40
C GLY A 62 -2.64 11.59 6.66
#